data_AF-A0A1I8JDG1-F1
#
_entry.id   AF-A0A1I8JDG1-F1
#
_cell.length_a   1.000
_cell.length_b   1.000
_cell.length_c   1.000
_cell.angle_alpha   90.00
_cell.angle_beta   90.00
_cell.angle_gamma   90.00
#
_symmetry.space_group_name_H-M   'P 1'
#
loop_
_entity.id
_entity.type
_entity.pdbx_description
1 polymer ?
#
loop_
_entity_poly.entity_id
_entity_poly.type
_entity_poly.pdbx_seq_one_letter_code
_entity_poly.pdbx_strand_id
1 'polypeptide(L)'
;LRQQAATGAELLRQTFIKESRWQRVQQEYERTYQHSGFRIRNTSAAQEVKNLAKNLTQVVSRKMRAIKELVTFAESAAASYIPNPAIEESQVSYIDAKLVEESDPRMEYDRMFLQKVVKNQSSVHIPVETYKGDVKVLNDIYWSNELDKVFYSNKRKDPELLWQFYGSQNGIFRMFPGMKWRQPKGKIDVYDVRRRPWSGSMHGQALDLTKLAVVSLINTLGENDFVAVAQYPGRQVTTDHTAKPHLLRDAVPEESKSNGTCFRSFVQATKRNKDRLFAQINDLSAYGIVNFYEAIDFAYSMFEEFYKAPVNNHGALCNSMIMIFTDGDVSDSMDETRQLIRTWRNRSALLDKIRIFTYSVGQHQNPTEPLLEVACSNRGYFAEIPAMGAVTSQVEVINLNADALRTILIAFMCALRLRHF
;
A
#
# COMPACT_ATOMS: atom_id res chain seq x y z
N LEU A 1 -11.47 -57.82 -19.46
CA LEU A 1 -11.05 -56.44 -19.09
C LEU A 1 -10.99 -56.20 -17.58
N ARG A 2 -12.09 -56.06 -16.82
CA ARG A 2 -12.02 -55.79 -15.35
C ARG A 2 -11.20 -56.84 -14.57
N GLN A 3 -11.40 -58.12 -14.88
CA GLN A 3 -10.67 -59.22 -14.23
C GLN A 3 -9.18 -59.24 -14.56
N GLN A 4 -8.81 -58.86 -15.79
CA GLN A 4 -7.41 -58.72 -16.22
C GLN A 4 -6.74 -57.52 -15.56
N ALA A 5 -7.45 -56.38 -15.43
CA ALA A 5 -6.95 -55.22 -14.70
C ALA A 5 -6.72 -55.53 -13.22
N ALA A 6 -7.63 -56.27 -12.58
CA ALA A 6 -7.44 -56.72 -11.20
C ALA A 6 -6.22 -57.65 -11.04
N THR A 7 -6.03 -58.57 -11.99
CA THR A 7 -4.88 -59.49 -12.00
C THR A 7 -3.56 -58.73 -12.19
N GLY A 8 -3.53 -57.76 -13.11
CA GLY A 8 -2.36 -56.90 -13.33
C GLY A 8 -2.04 -55.99 -12.14
N ALA A 9 -3.06 -55.42 -11.50
CA ALA A 9 -2.90 -54.61 -10.30
C ALA A 9 -2.33 -55.43 -9.13
N GLU A 10 -2.78 -56.68 -8.95
CA GLU A 10 -2.25 -57.56 -7.91
C GLU A 10 -0.79 -57.95 -8.18
N LEU A 11 -0.43 -58.23 -9.44
CA LEU A 11 0.95 -58.52 -9.83
C LEU A 11 1.88 -57.33 -9.54
N LEU A 12 1.44 -56.11 -9.87
CA LEU A 12 2.19 -54.88 -9.58
C LEU A 12 2.32 -54.65 -8.07
N ARG A 13 1.26 -54.88 -7.30
CA ARG A 13 1.27 -54.76 -5.83
C ARG A 13 2.26 -55.75 -5.20
N GLN A 14 2.25 -57.01 -5.63
CA GLN A 14 3.16 -58.03 -5.12
C GLN A 14 4.62 -57.74 -5.49
N THR A 15 4.85 -57.34 -6.74
CA THR A 15 6.19 -56.94 -7.20
C THR A 15 6.69 -55.74 -6.40
N PHE A 16 5.85 -54.71 -6.21
CA PHE A 16 6.20 -53.56 -5.39
C PHE A 16 6.53 -53.95 -3.94
N ILE A 17 5.69 -54.74 -3.26
CA ILE A 17 5.94 -55.17 -1.87
C ILE A 17 7.26 -55.94 -1.76
N LYS A 18 7.55 -56.81 -2.73
CA LYS A 18 8.75 -57.64 -2.76
C LYS A 18 10.02 -56.81 -3.00
N GLU A 19 10.00 -55.96 -4.03
CA GLU A 19 11.19 -55.19 -4.44
C GLU A 19 11.46 -54.00 -3.52
N SER A 20 10.41 -53.30 -3.05
CA SER A 20 10.55 -52.22 -2.07
C SER A 20 11.02 -52.72 -0.71
N ARG A 21 10.81 -54.01 -0.41
CA ARG A 21 11.07 -54.63 0.90
C ARG A 21 10.44 -53.83 2.05
N TRP A 22 9.30 -53.20 1.81
CA TRP A 22 8.70 -52.26 2.76
C TRP A 22 8.48 -52.91 4.14
N GLN A 23 8.09 -54.18 4.17
CA GLN A 23 7.89 -54.95 5.41
C GLN A 23 9.17 -55.06 6.24
N ARG A 24 10.33 -55.20 5.58
CA ARG A 24 11.63 -55.25 6.28
C ARG A 24 11.98 -53.89 6.89
N VAL A 25 11.69 -52.80 6.18
CA VAL A 25 11.90 -51.44 6.69
C VAL A 25 11.01 -51.19 7.91
N GLN A 26 9.74 -51.57 7.84
CA GLN A 26 8.82 -51.45 8.98
C GLN A 26 9.31 -52.25 10.19
N GLN A 27 9.72 -53.51 9.98
CA GLN A 27 10.24 -54.37 11.06
C GLN A 27 11.50 -53.80 11.70
N GLU A 28 12.46 -53.30 10.90
CA GLU A 28 13.66 -52.68 11.47
C GLU A 28 13.36 -51.35 12.17
N TYR A 29 12.38 -50.58 11.67
CA TYR A 29 11.93 -49.37 12.34
C TYR A 29 11.31 -49.69 13.70
N GLU A 30 10.41 -50.68 13.78
CA GLU A 30 9.80 -51.14 15.03
C GLU A 30 10.84 -51.71 16.00
N ARG A 31 11.76 -52.55 15.51
CA ARG A 31 12.86 -53.10 16.33
C ARG A 31 13.76 -51.99 16.86
N THR A 32 14.17 -51.06 16.01
CA THR A 32 15.04 -49.94 16.39
C THR A 32 14.32 -49.04 17.39
N TYR A 33 13.04 -48.74 17.16
CA TYR A 33 12.23 -47.94 18.07
C TYR A 33 12.18 -48.56 19.48
N GLN A 34 11.88 -49.86 19.59
CA GLN A 34 11.81 -50.59 20.87
C GLN A 34 13.12 -50.58 21.67
N HIS A 35 14.28 -50.56 20.98
CA HIS A 35 15.60 -50.58 21.62
C HIS A 35 16.25 -49.19 21.71
N SER A 36 15.60 -48.16 21.17
CA SER A 36 16.10 -46.78 21.19
C SER A 36 15.56 -45.99 22.38
N GLY A 37 16.19 -44.85 22.66
CA GLY A 37 15.66 -43.84 23.59
C GLY A 37 14.60 -42.91 22.99
N PHE A 38 14.20 -43.13 21.73
CA PHE A 38 13.23 -42.25 21.06
C PHE A 38 11.82 -42.50 21.57
N ARG A 39 11.03 -41.43 21.68
CA ARG A 39 9.64 -41.48 22.13
C ARG A 39 8.75 -40.82 21.09
N ILE A 40 7.74 -41.54 20.63
CA ILE A 40 6.68 -40.94 19.81
C ILE A 40 5.89 -39.97 20.71
N ARG A 41 5.86 -38.70 20.34
CA ARG A 41 5.04 -37.69 21.00
C ARG A 41 3.89 -37.32 20.10
N ASN A 42 2.67 -37.37 20.63
CA ASN A 42 1.52 -36.79 19.96
C ASN A 42 1.62 -35.27 20.05
N THR A 43 1.61 -34.60 18.91
CA THR A 43 1.57 -33.13 18.82
C THR A 43 0.16 -32.69 18.47
N SER A 44 -0.34 -31.65 19.16
CA SER A 44 -1.60 -31.01 18.80
C SER A 44 -1.31 -29.86 17.86
N ALA A 45 -1.82 -29.94 16.63
CA ALA A 45 -1.66 -28.88 15.64
C ALA A 45 -2.15 -27.52 16.17
N ALA A 46 -3.26 -27.50 16.92
CA ALA A 46 -3.78 -26.28 17.54
C ALA A 46 -2.82 -25.68 18.57
N GLN A 47 -2.15 -26.52 19.37
CA GLN A 47 -1.18 -26.04 20.35
C GLN A 47 0.09 -25.50 19.67
N GLU A 48 0.57 -26.15 18.61
CA GLU A 48 1.73 -25.67 17.84
C GLU A 48 1.44 -24.32 17.17
N VAL A 49 0.26 -24.16 16.56
CA VAL A 49 -0.17 -22.87 15.99
C VAL A 49 -0.22 -21.78 17.07
N LYS A 50 -0.75 -22.09 18.25
CA LYS A 50 -0.80 -21.15 19.37
C LYS A 50 0.60 -20.75 19.86
N ASN A 51 1.52 -21.72 19.95
CA ASN A 51 2.91 -21.46 20.33
C ASN A 51 3.63 -20.61 19.27
N LEU A 52 3.44 -20.91 17.98
CA LEU A 52 3.99 -20.14 16.88
C LEU A 52 3.45 -18.71 16.88
N ALA A 53 2.15 -18.53 17.03
CA ALA A 53 1.53 -17.21 17.13
C ALA A 53 2.14 -16.39 18.27
N LYS A 54 2.30 -16.99 19.46
CA LYS A 54 2.93 -16.34 20.61
C LYS A 54 4.38 -15.92 20.31
N ASN A 55 5.17 -16.79 19.68
CA ASN A 55 6.55 -16.48 19.31
C ASN A 55 6.62 -15.35 18.27
N LEU A 56 5.75 -15.38 17.25
CA LEU A 56 5.64 -14.31 16.25
C LEU A 56 5.24 -12.98 16.89
N THR A 57 4.26 -12.99 17.81
CA THR A 57 3.87 -11.78 18.55
C THR A 57 5.05 -11.19 19.32
N GLN A 58 5.88 -12.02 19.96
CA GLN A 58 7.08 -11.54 20.67
C GLN A 58 8.10 -10.92 19.72
N VAL A 59 8.36 -11.55 18.56
CA VAL A 59 9.26 -11.02 17.53
C VAL A 59 8.77 -9.67 17.02
N VAL A 60 7.49 -9.57 16.64
CA VAL A 60 6.89 -8.32 16.16
C VAL A 60 6.92 -7.24 17.24
N SER A 61 6.61 -7.59 18.49
CA SER A 61 6.61 -6.65 19.62
C SER A 61 8.00 -6.05 19.89
N ARG A 62 9.07 -6.86 19.78
CA ARG A 62 10.46 -6.36 19.90
C ARG A 62 10.78 -5.34 18.80
N LYS A 63 10.41 -5.64 17.55
CA LYS A 63 10.60 -4.73 16.40
C LYS A 63 9.80 -3.43 16.54
N MET A 64 8.54 -3.53 16.96
CA MET A 64 7.70 -2.35 17.22
C MET A 64 8.30 -1.44 18.29
N ARG A 65 8.89 -2.01 19.36
CA ARG A 65 9.55 -1.22 20.40
C ARG A 65 10.76 -0.47 19.85
N ALA A 66 11.60 -1.12 19.05
CA ALA A 66 12.76 -0.49 18.42
C ALA A 66 12.35 0.67 17.50
N ILE A 67 11.27 0.52 16.73
CA ILE A 67 10.72 1.58 15.88
C ILE A 67 10.20 2.74 16.72
N LYS A 68 9.44 2.48 17.80
CA LYS A 68 8.93 3.53 18.68
C LYS A 68 10.06 4.34 19.32
N GLU A 69 11.09 3.67 19.83
CA GLU A 69 12.28 4.33 20.39
C GLU A 69 12.98 5.21 19.34
N LEU A 70 13.11 4.71 18.10
CA LEU A 70 13.70 5.47 17.00
C LEU A 70 12.87 6.69 16.61
N VAL A 71 11.54 6.55 16.49
CA VAL A 71 10.63 7.66 16.13
C VAL A 71 10.68 8.75 17.20
N THR A 72 10.51 8.40 18.47
CA THR A 72 10.53 9.38 19.56
C THR A 72 11.87 10.13 19.63
N PHE A 73 12.98 9.42 19.43
CA PHE A 73 14.29 10.07 19.39
C PHE A 73 14.47 10.94 18.15
N ALA A 74 14.06 10.47 16.97
CA ALA A 74 14.17 11.22 15.73
C ALA A 74 13.36 12.52 15.77
N GLU A 75 12.13 12.48 16.29
CA GLU A 75 11.28 13.66 16.50
C GLU A 75 11.94 14.66 17.45
N SER A 76 12.46 14.18 18.59
CA SER A 76 13.17 15.03 19.55
C SER A 76 14.43 15.65 18.97
N ALA A 77 15.24 14.86 18.25
CA ALA A 77 16.48 15.31 17.64
C ALA A 77 16.20 16.36 16.55
N ALA A 78 15.25 16.08 15.66
CA ALA A 78 14.84 17.00 14.61
C ALA A 78 14.24 18.30 15.18
N ALA A 79 13.40 18.23 16.21
CA ALA A 79 12.80 19.41 16.84
C ALA A 79 13.83 20.29 17.57
N SER A 80 14.87 19.67 18.14
CA SER A 80 15.95 20.40 18.82
C SER A 80 16.96 21.04 17.88
N TYR A 81 17.00 20.59 16.62
CA TYR A 81 17.97 21.04 15.64
C TYR A 81 17.55 22.35 14.99
N ILE A 82 18.45 23.32 14.97
CA ILE A 82 18.26 24.61 14.28
C ILE A 82 19.00 24.52 12.93
N PRO A 83 18.28 24.56 11.80
CA PRO A 83 18.91 24.47 10.49
C PRO A 83 19.91 25.60 10.25
N ASN A 84 21.10 25.25 9.76
CA ASN A 84 22.11 26.19 9.32
C ASN A 84 21.92 26.49 7.82
N PRO A 85 21.51 27.71 7.43
CA PRO A 85 21.27 28.07 6.03
C PRO A 85 22.58 28.20 5.21
N ALA A 86 23.73 28.33 5.88
CA ALA A 86 25.04 28.47 5.27
C ALA A 86 25.91 27.20 5.47
N ILE A 87 25.28 26.04 5.68
CA ILE A 87 26.01 24.78 5.83
C ILE A 87 26.71 24.41 4.52
N GLU A 88 27.98 24.06 4.61
CA GLU A 88 28.77 23.59 3.48
C GLU A 88 28.99 22.08 3.57
N GLU A 89 29.18 21.44 2.42
CA GLU A 89 29.43 20.00 2.35
C GLU A 89 30.67 19.57 3.16
N SER A 90 31.70 20.43 3.23
CA SER A 90 32.93 20.24 4.00
C SER A 90 32.68 20.07 5.52
N GLN A 91 31.55 20.58 6.02
CA GLN A 91 31.17 20.56 7.43
C GLN A 91 30.36 19.30 7.80
N VAL A 92 29.94 18.50 6.82
CA VAL A 92 29.06 17.34 7.02
C VAL A 92 29.81 16.04 6.77
N SER A 93 30.15 15.33 7.85
CA SER A 93 30.83 14.03 7.78
C SER A 93 29.84 12.87 7.82
N TYR A 94 29.86 12.01 6.80
CA TYR A 94 29.04 10.80 6.71
C TYR A 94 29.64 9.77 5.76
N ILE A 95 29.19 8.52 5.85
CA ILE A 95 29.53 7.48 4.88
C ILE A 95 28.56 7.57 3.71
N ASP A 96 29.03 8.05 2.57
CA ASP A 96 28.25 8.02 1.33
C ASP A 96 28.17 6.58 0.80
N ALA A 97 26.97 6.00 0.80
CA ALA A 97 26.74 4.61 0.44
C ALA A 97 27.16 4.31 -1.01
N LYS A 98 27.15 5.30 -1.91
CA LYS A 98 27.51 5.11 -3.32
C LYS A 98 29.01 5.17 -3.56
N LEU A 99 29.74 5.89 -2.71
CA LEU A 99 31.18 6.15 -2.87
C LEU A 99 32.06 5.25 -1.99
N VAL A 100 31.52 4.70 -0.91
CA VAL A 100 32.28 3.82 -0.03
C VAL A 100 32.66 2.52 -0.75
N GLU A 101 33.91 2.10 -0.60
CA GLU A 101 34.45 0.90 -1.25
C GLU A 101 34.48 -0.30 -0.30
N GLU A 102 34.31 -1.51 -0.84
CA GLU A 102 34.35 -2.74 -0.03
C GLU A 102 35.74 -3.05 0.56
N SER A 103 36.77 -2.35 0.09
CA SER A 103 38.13 -2.38 0.64
C SER A 103 38.32 -1.46 1.85
N ASP A 104 37.33 -0.62 2.20
CA ASP A 104 37.39 0.23 3.37
C ASP A 104 37.62 -0.63 4.63
N PRO A 105 38.62 -0.31 5.47
CA PRO A 105 38.96 -1.13 6.64
C PRO A 105 37.84 -1.18 7.69
N ARG A 106 36.88 -0.25 7.66
CA ARG A 106 35.71 -0.24 8.55
C ARG A 106 34.63 -1.25 8.13
N MET A 107 34.72 -1.79 6.91
CA MET A 107 33.74 -2.73 6.36
C MET A 107 34.11 -4.18 6.67
N GLU A 108 33.34 -4.79 7.57
CA GLU A 108 33.52 -6.18 7.97
C GLU A 108 32.38 -7.06 7.44
N TYR A 109 32.70 -8.27 6.98
CA TYR A 109 31.67 -9.22 6.56
C TYR A 109 30.82 -9.66 7.76
N ASP A 110 29.51 -9.48 7.65
CA ASP A 110 28.55 -9.90 8.66
C ASP A 110 27.62 -10.98 8.07
N ARG A 111 27.58 -12.14 8.73
CA ARG A 111 26.79 -13.30 8.29
C ARG A 111 25.29 -13.05 8.31
N MET A 112 24.79 -12.15 9.16
CA MET A 112 23.36 -11.84 9.24
C MET A 112 22.89 -11.02 8.04
N PHE A 113 23.78 -10.17 7.51
CA PHE A 113 23.50 -9.29 6.38
C PHE A 113 24.01 -9.85 5.04
N LEU A 114 24.77 -10.95 5.08
CA LEU A 114 25.37 -11.63 3.92
C LEU A 114 26.24 -10.69 3.06
N GLN A 115 26.82 -9.67 3.68
CA GLN A 115 27.68 -8.69 3.02
C GLN A 115 28.57 -7.95 4.02
N LYS A 116 29.52 -7.15 3.51
CA LYS A 116 30.34 -6.28 4.34
C LYS A 116 29.56 -5.04 4.79
N VAL A 117 29.68 -4.70 6.07
CA VAL A 117 28.97 -3.60 6.71
C VAL A 117 29.87 -2.86 7.71
N VAL A 118 29.52 -1.61 8.01
CA VAL A 118 30.13 -0.78 9.05
C VAL A 118 29.23 -0.85 10.29
N LYS A 119 29.66 -1.60 11.31
CA LYS A 119 28.81 -1.90 12.48
C LYS A 119 28.57 -0.72 13.42
N ASN A 120 29.41 0.33 13.34
CA ASN A 120 29.41 1.44 14.30
C ASN A 120 28.82 2.74 13.74
N GLN A 121 28.48 2.78 12.46
CA GLN A 121 27.99 3.99 11.79
C GLN A 121 27.02 3.62 10.67
N SER A 122 26.03 4.45 10.42
CA SER A 122 25.17 4.30 9.24
C SER A 122 25.81 4.85 7.97
N SER A 123 25.30 4.40 6.83
CA SER A 123 25.60 4.97 5.50
C SER A 123 24.39 5.73 4.97
N VAL A 124 24.63 6.78 4.20
CA VAL A 124 23.60 7.60 3.58
C VAL A 124 23.62 7.40 2.07
N HIS A 125 22.46 7.07 1.52
CA HIS A 125 22.18 7.07 0.09
C HIS A 125 21.43 8.35 -0.26
N ILE A 126 21.87 9.01 -1.35
CA ILE A 126 21.23 10.21 -1.91
C ILE A 126 20.79 9.88 -3.34
N PRO A 127 19.50 10.05 -3.71
CA PRO A 127 19.01 9.81 -5.06
C PRO A 127 19.76 10.64 -6.11
N VAL A 128 19.90 10.11 -7.32
CA VAL A 128 20.65 10.81 -8.40
C VAL A 128 20.01 12.15 -8.78
N GLU A 129 18.69 12.26 -8.68
CA GLU A 129 17.92 13.49 -8.95
C GLU A 129 18.07 14.55 -7.85
N THR A 130 18.63 14.19 -6.68
CA THR A 130 18.78 15.09 -5.53
C THR A 130 20.19 15.65 -5.48
N TYR A 131 20.31 16.98 -5.49
CA TYR A 131 21.61 17.64 -5.40
C TYR A 131 22.20 17.49 -3.99
N LYS A 132 23.34 16.82 -3.88
CA LYS A 132 24.03 16.54 -2.61
C LYS A 132 24.48 17.80 -1.85
N GLY A 133 24.76 18.89 -2.56
CA GLY A 133 25.14 20.17 -1.97
C GLY A 133 23.95 21.07 -1.59
N ASP A 134 22.70 20.61 -1.72
CA ASP A 134 21.54 21.37 -1.28
C ASP A 134 21.59 21.54 0.25
N VAL A 135 21.46 22.78 0.71
CA VAL A 135 21.44 23.16 2.13
C VAL A 135 20.44 22.29 2.92
N LYS A 136 19.26 21.99 2.37
CA LYS A 136 18.25 21.15 3.05
C LYS A 136 18.73 19.71 3.23
N VAL A 137 19.39 19.16 2.21
CA VAL A 137 19.96 17.81 2.23
C VAL A 137 21.11 17.73 3.23
N LEU A 138 22.01 18.71 3.22
CA LEU A 138 23.15 18.79 4.13
C LEU A 138 22.72 18.89 5.60
N ASN A 139 21.74 19.75 5.89
CA ASN A 139 21.14 19.85 7.23
C ASN A 139 20.55 18.51 7.67
N ASP A 140 19.81 17.83 6.78
CA ASP A 140 19.22 16.52 7.08
C ASP A 140 20.26 15.45 7.38
N ILE A 141 21.34 15.39 6.61
CA ILE A 141 22.43 14.45 6.86
C ILE A 141 23.09 14.77 8.19
N TYR A 142 23.31 16.05 8.49
CA TYR A 142 23.98 16.49 9.70
C TYR A 142 23.20 16.10 10.97
N TRP A 143 21.94 16.51 11.10
CA TRP A 143 21.18 16.21 12.32
C TRP A 143 20.84 14.73 12.44
N SER A 144 20.56 14.04 11.32
CA SER A 144 20.22 12.62 11.34
C SER A 144 21.40 11.71 11.70
N ASN A 145 22.62 12.24 11.80
CA ASN A 145 23.78 11.51 12.31
C ASN A 145 23.58 11.06 13.77
N GLU A 146 22.77 11.80 14.55
CA GLU A 146 22.41 11.46 15.92
C GLU A 146 21.63 10.14 16.02
N LEU A 147 20.94 9.71 14.96
CA LEU A 147 20.16 8.48 14.92
C LEU A 147 21.03 7.22 15.10
N ASP A 148 22.32 7.29 14.81
CA ASP A 148 23.26 6.17 14.98
C ASP A 148 23.31 5.68 16.44
N LYS A 149 23.11 6.58 17.41
CA LYS A 149 23.04 6.23 18.84
C LYS A 149 21.90 5.26 19.13
N VAL A 150 20.73 5.53 18.55
CA VAL A 150 19.54 4.68 18.72
C VAL A 150 19.62 3.42 17.87
N PHE A 151 20.11 3.52 16.63
CA PHE A 151 20.34 2.34 15.81
C PHE A 151 21.25 1.32 16.49
N TYR A 152 22.35 1.80 17.07
CA TYR A 152 23.28 0.97 17.83
C TYR A 152 22.63 0.38 19.09
N SER A 153 21.90 1.20 19.86
CA SER A 153 21.17 0.76 21.06
C SER A 153 20.13 -0.34 20.74
N ASN A 154 19.34 -0.15 19.69
CA ASN A 154 18.36 -1.11 19.21
C ASN A 154 19.00 -2.44 18.81
N LYS A 155 20.11 -2.41 18.06
CA LYS A 155 20.85 -3.63 17.67
C LYS A 155 21.47 -4.36 18.86
N ARG A 156 21.89 -3.62 19.91
CA ARG A 156 22.36 -4.24 21.16
C ARG A 156 21.23 -4.88 21.96
N LYS A 157 20.03 -4.29 21.98
CA LYS A 157 18.84 -4.83 22.66
C LYS A 157 18.25 -6.04 21.94
N ASP A 158 18.29 -6.03 20.60
CA ASP A 158 17.83 -7.12 19.74
C ASP A 158 18.91 -7.50 18.72
N PRO A 159 19.79 -8.47 19.04
CA PRO A 159 20.84 -8.93 18.13
C PRO A 159 20.31 -9.48 16.80
N GLU A 160 19.05 -9.95 16.74
CA GLU A 160 18.39 -10.46 15.53
C GLU A 160 17.80 -9.34 14.65
N LEU A 161 17.92 -8.08 15.07
CA LEU A 161 17.42 -6.94 14.31
C LEU A 161 18.23 -6.78 13.01
N LEU A 162 17.52 -6.80 11.89
CA LEU A 162 18.08 -6.57 10.57
C LEU A 162 18.22 -5.05 10.33
N TRP A 163 18.20 -4.63 9.07
CA TRP A 163 18.36 -3.25 8.65
C TRP A 163 17.43 -2.31 9.43
N GLN A 164 18.01 -1.24 9.94
CA GLN A 164 17.29 -0.08 10.45
C GLN A 164 17.54 1.06 9.47
N PHE A 165 16.51 1.83 9.18
CA PHE A 165 16.64 2.90 8.21
C PHE A 165 15.75 4.09 8.54
N TYR A 166 16.21 5.25 8.08
CA TYR A 166 15.51 6.52 8.15
C TYR A 166 15.46 7.11 6.74
N GLY A 167 14.26 7.48 6.29
CA GLY A 167 14.03 8.18 5.04
C GLY A 167 13.57 9.59 5.31
N SER A 168 14.28 10.58 4.77
CA SER A 168 13.86 11.98 4.87
C SER A 168 12.90 12.36 3.74
N GLN A 169 12.03 13.33 4.03
CA GLN A 169 11.25 14.09 3.04
C GLN A 169 12.11 14.76 1.95
N ASN A 170 13.37 15.08 2.24
CA ASN A 170 14.31 15.63 1.26
C ASN A 170 15.04 14.54 0.43
N GLY A 171 14.69 13.26 0.61
CA GLY A 171 15.16 12.17 -0.24
C GLY A 171 16.36 11.37 0.30
N ILE A 172 16.99 11.82 1.40
CA ILE A 172 18.11 11.07 1.98
C ILE A 172 17.64 9.76 2.60
N PHE A 173 18.41 8.69 2.39
CA PHE A 173 18.15 7.38 2.94
C PHE A 173 19.32 6.90 3.79
N ARG A 174 19.15 6.92 5.11
CA ARG A 174 20.15 6.47 6.06
C ARG A 174 19.89 5.02 6.46
N MET A 175 20.92 4.18 6.40
CA MET A 175 20.83 2.75 6.71
C MET A 175 21.87 2.33 7.75
N PHE A 176 21.45 1.55 8.73
CA PHE A 176 22.32 0.97 9.76
C PHE A 176 22.19 -0.57 9.80
N PRO A 177 23.29 -1.32 9.91
CA PRO A 177 24.69 -0.84 9.84
C PRO A 177 25.02 -0.21 8.48
N GLY A 178 26.09 0.57 8.37
CA GLY A 178 26.45 1.21 7.10
C GLY A 178 26.85 0.18 6.06
N MET A 179 26.52 0.40 4.79
CA MET A 179 26.87 -0.53 3.70
C MET A 179 27.21 0.21 2.41
N LYS A 180 27.91 -0.49 1.51
CA LYS A 180 28.03 -0.05 0.12
C LYS A 180 26.71 -0.29 -0.62
N TRP A 181 26.20 0.73 -1.27
CA TRP A 181 25.06 0.64 -2.16
C TRP A 181 25.42 -0.15 -3.41
N ARG A 182 24.72 -1.27 -3.64
CA ARG A 182 24.98 -2.13 -4.80
C ARG A 182 24.24 -1.62 -6.03
N GLN A 183 24.98 -1.03 -6.95
CA GLN A 183 24.49 -0.64 -8.27
C GLN A 183 25.05 -1.59 -9.34
N PRO A 184 24.20 -2.25 -10.16
CA PRO A 184 24.68 -3.04 -11.29
C PRO A 184 25.47 -2.17 -12.28
N LYS A 185 26.63 -2.67 -12.75
CA LYS A 185 27.45 -1.96 -13.74
C LYS A 185 26.61 -1.61 -14.98
N GLY A 186 26.69 -0.36 -15.43
CA GLY A 186 25.98 0.14 -16.61
C GLY A 186 24.49 0.46 -16.41
N LYS A 187 23.94 0.32 -15.20
CA LYS A 187 22.57 0.76 -14.88
C LYS A 187 22.60 1.99 -13.99
N ILE A 188 21.73 2.97 -14.26
CA ILE A 188 21.57 4.15 -13.40
C ILE A 188 20.81 3.75 -12.14
N ASP A 189 21.26 4.25 -10.99
CA ASP A 189 20.59 4.06 -9.72
C ASP A 189 19.33 4.93 -9.64
N VAL A 190 18.18 4.31 -9.83
CA VAL A 190 16.86 4.95 -9.74
C VAL A 190 16.27 4.89 -8.33
N TYR A 191 17.09 4.54 -7.32
CA TYR A 191 16.56 4.43 -5.96
C TYR A 191 16.25 5.81 -5.38
N ASP A 192 14.99 6.00 -4.97
CA ASP A 192 14.56 7.11 -4.12
C ASP A 192 13.78 6.54 -2.94
N VAL A 193 14.03 7.07 -1.74
CA VAL A 193 13.35 6.64 -0.51
C VAL A 193 11.89 7.07 -0.47
N ARG A 194 11.58 8.25 -1.01
CA ARG A 194 10.24 8.86 -1.00
C ARG A 194 9.27 8.10 -1.89
N ARG A 195 9.79 7.43 -2.92
CA ARG A 195 9.04 6.57 -3.85
C ARG A 195 8.85 5.15 -3.31
N ARG A 196 9.30 4.85 -2.08
CA ARG A 196 9.19 3.50 -1.52
C ARG A 196 7.82 3.27 -0.90
N PRO A 197 7.25 2.07 -1.07
CA PRO A 197 5.94 1.78 -0.49
C PRO A 197 5.81 1.93 1.01
N TRP A 198 6.91 1.70 1.73
CA TRP A 198 6.96 1.87 3.18
C TRP A 198 7.12 3.35 3.59
N SER A 199 7.46 4.23 2.64
CA SER A 199 7.68 5.67 2.87
C SER A 199 6.48 6.54 2.49
N GLY A 200 5.54 6.03 1.68
CA GLY A 200 4.45 6.85 1.13
C GLY A 200 3.43 6.02 0.36
N SER A 201 2.62 5.23 1.08
CA SER A 201 1.34 4.73 0.56
C SER A 201 0.19 5.63 1.04
N MET A 202 -1.00 5.57 0.43
CA MET A 202 -2.26 6.15 0.91
C MET A 202 -2.72 5.65 2.30
N HIS A 203 -1.84 5.61 3.29
CA HIS A 203 -2.07 5.14 4.65
C HIS A 203 -1.67 6.27 5.61
N GLY A 204 -2.35 6.40 6.75
CA GLY A 204 -2.14 7.53 7.67
C GLY A 204 -2.70 8.84 7.11
N GLN A 205 -1.90 9.92 7.12
CA GLN A 205 -2.37 11.29 6.83
C GLN A 205 -3.01 11.45 5.44
N ALA A 206 -2.51 10.78 4.39
CA ALA A 206 -3.09 10.85 3.05
C ALA A 206 -4.49 10.20 2.97
N LEU A 207 -4.71 9.13 3.74
CA LEU A 207 -6.02 8.50 3.88
C LEU A 207 -6.98 9.43 4.63
N ASP A 208 -6.53 10.03 5.74
CA ASP A 208 -7.34 10.96 6.53
C ASP A 208 -7.70 12.22 5.73
N LEU A 209 -6.77 12.72 4.91
CA LEU A 209 -7.01 13.81 3.96
C LEU A 209 -8.08 13.44 2.93
N THR A 210 -8.00 12.23 2.38
CA THR A 210 -8.97 11.75 1.39
C THR A 210 -10.34 11.55 2.03
N LYS A 211 -10.41 10.96 3.23
CA LYS A 211 -11.64 10.83 4.01
C LYS A 211 -12.27 12.19 4.25
N LEU A 212 -11.48 13.17 4.71
CA LEU A 212 -11.97 14.53 4.94
C LEU A 212 -12.47 15.17 3.64
N ALA A 213 -11.72 15.03 2.54
CA ALA A 213 -12.10 15.61 1.24
C ALA A 213 -13.41 15.04 0.72
N VAL A 214 -13.60 13.72 0.82
CA VAL A 214 -14.83 13.06 0.40
C VAL A 214 -16.01 13.42 1.32
N VAL A 215 -15.80 13.47 2.64
CA VAL A 215 -16.84 13.92 3.57
C VAL A 215 -17.26 15.37 3.26
N SER A 216 -16.28 16.26 3.04
CA SER A 216 -16.53 17.66 2.66
C SER A 216 -17.31 17.74 1.36
N LEU A 217 -16.96 16.95 0.36
CA LEU A 217 -17.65 16.88 -0.93
C LEU A 217 -19.10 16.44 -0.78
N ILE A 218 -19.35 15.32 -0.12
CA ILE A 218 -20.71 14.80 0.09
C ILE A 218 -21.56 15.78 0.89
N ASN A 219 -20.96 16.54 1.81
CA ASN A 219 -21.66 17.59 2.54
C ASN A 219 -22.21 18.70 1.63
N THR A 220 -21.54 19.00 0.51
CA THR A 220 -22.02 20.01 -0.46
C THR A 220 -23.23 19.57 -1.28
N LEU A 221 -23.57 18.28 -1.29
CA LEU A 221 -24.66 17.76 -2.12
C LEU A 221 -26.04 18.13 -1.56
N GLY A 222 -26.95 18.54 -2.43
CA GLY A 222 -28.35 18.77 -2.07
C GLY A 222 -29.13 17.46 -1.94
N GLU A 223 -30.32 17.50 -1.34
CA GLU A 223 -31.15 16.30 -1.22
C GLU A 223 -31.56 15.73 -2.58
N ASN A 224 -31.57 16.51 -3.65
CA ASN A 224 -31.92 16.02 -4.99
C ASN A 224 -30.74 15.45 -5.77
N ASP A 225 -29.53 15.47 -5.20
CA ASP A 225 -28.34 14.87 -5.79
C ASP A 225 -28.25 13.38 -5.47
N PHE A 226 -27.53 12.65 -6.32
CA PHE A 226 -27.29 11.22 -6.17
C PHE A 226 -25.79 10.96 -6.02
N VAL A 227 -25.44 10.10 -5.07
CA VAL A 227 -24.05 9.76 -4.76
C VAL A 227 -23.88 8.26 -4.58
N ALA A 228 -22.74 7.77 -5.08
CA ALA A 228 -22.22 6.45 -4.75
C ALA A 228 -20.75 6.59 -4.37
N VAL A 229 -20.30 5.77 -3.42
CA VAL A 229 -18.90 5.74 -2.97
C VAL A 229 -18.37 4.34 -3.20
N ALA A 230 -17.27 4.24 -3.93
CA ALA A 230 -16.63 2.99 -4.29
C ALA A 230 -15.21 2.94 -3.74
N GLN A 231 -14.83 1.79 -3.22
CA GLN A 231 -13.45 1.46 -2.90
C GLN A 231 -12.87 0.59 -4.00
N TYR A 232 -11.65 0.92 -4.38
CA TYR A 232 -10.88 0.17 -5.35
C TYR A 232 -9.77 -0.55 -4.58
N PRO A 233 -10.08 -1.70 -3.94
CA PRO A 233 -9.07 -2.47 -3.24
C PRO A 233 -8.10 -3.05 -4.27
N GLY A 234 -6.81 -2.97 -3.99
CA GLY A 234 -5.85 -3.62 -4.85
C GLY A 234 -5.86 -5.15 -4.70
N ARG A 235 -5.18 -5.83 -5.63
CA ARG A 235 -5.11 -7.30 -5.72
C ARG A 235 -4.84 -7.97 -4.36
N GLN A 236 -5.63 -9.01 -4.04
CA GLN A 236 -5.68 -9.68 -2.73
C GLN A 236 -4.29 -9.93 -2.10
N VAL A 237 -4.13 -9.49 -0.85
CA VAL A 237 -3.06 -9.92 0.06
C VAL A 237 -3.60 -10.86 1.15
N THR A 238 -4.91 -10.86 1.43
CA THR A 238 -5.58 -11.72 2.44
C THR A 238 -7.01 -12.09 2.02
N THR A 239 -7.62 -13.05 2.74
CA THR A 239 -8.93 -13.69 2.46
C THR A 239 -10.15 -12.79 2.60
N ASP A 240 -10.01 -11.62 3.23
CA ASP A 240 -11.14 -10.77 3.63
C ASP A 240 -11.44 -9.65 2.62
N HIS A 241 -10.77 -9.64 1.46
CA HIS A 241 -10.81 -8.52 0.53
C HIS A 241 -11.17 -8.95 -0.89
N THR A 242 -12.10 -8.21 -1.51
CA THR A 242 -12.49 -8.43 -2.90
C THR A 242 -11.36 -7.96 -3.82
N ALA A 243 -10.99 -8.77 -4.81
CA ALA A 243 -9.94 -8.43 -5.79
C ALA A 243 -10.43 -7.44 -6.87
N LYS A 244 -11.59 -6.82 -6.67
CA LYS A 244 -12.27 -5.99 -7.69
C LYS A 244 -12.86 -4.73 -7.04
N PRO A 245 -12.98 -3.64 -7.83
CA PRO A 245 -13.73 -2.47 -7.44
C PRO A 245 -15.13 -2.81 -6.93
N HIS A 246 -15.56 -2.19 -5.84
CA HIS A 246 -16.90 -2.39 -5.30
C HIS A 246 -17.39 -1.14 -4.56
N LEU A 247 -18.71 -0.96 -4.50
CA LEU A 247 -19.31 0.05 -3.63
C LEU A 247 -18.97 -0.23 -2.18
N LEU A 248 -18.82 0.82 -1.37
CA LEU A 248 -18.80 0.67 0.08
C LEU A 248 -20.10 -0.02 0.50
N ARG A 249 -19.93 -1.15 1.17
CA ARG A 249 -21.00 -2.04 1.61
C ARG A 249 -20.68 -2.51 3.00
N ASP A 250 -21.71 -2.92 3.70
CA ASP A 250 -21.52 -3.60 4.96
C ASP A 250 -20.78 -4.91 4.73
N ALA A 251 -19.76 -5.17 5.56
CA ALA A 251 -19.39 -6.54 5.85
C ALA A 251 -20.69 -7.25 6.25
N VAL A 252 -20.91 -8.44 5.66
CA VAL A 252 -22.06 -9.35 5.88
C VAL A 252 -22.77 -9.05 7.19
N PRO A 253 -24.10 -8.85 7.21
CA PRO A 253 -24.80 -8.55 8.44
C PRO A 253 -24.63 -9.72 9.41
N GLU A 254 -23.64 -9.63 10.30
CA GLU A 254 -23.81 -10.18 11.63
C GLU A 254 -25.03 -9.47 12.20
N GLU A 255 -26.00 -10.24 12.69
CA GLU A 255 -27.34 -9.82 13.13
C GLU A 255 -27.35 -8.73 14.23
N SER A 256 -26.21 -8.12 14.56
CA SER A 256 -26.02 -7.19 15.67
C SER A 256 -25.42 -5.81 15.34
N LYS A 257 -25.14 -5.45 14.07
CA LYS A 257 -24.64 -4.09 13.73
C LYS A 257 -25.53 -3.38 12.71
N SER A 258 -26.50 -2.60 13.22
CA SER A 258 -27.55 -1.93 12.43
C SER A 258 -27.15 -0.65 11.68
N ASN A 259 -25.86 -0.31 11.59
CA ASN A 259 -25.40 1.02 11.17
C ASN A 259 -24.68 1.04 9.82
N GLY A 260 -25.15 0.23 8.89
CA GLY A 260 -24.49 0.00 7.62
C GLY A 260 -25.23 0.48 6.35
N THR A 261 -24.53 0.49 5.20
CA THR A 261 -25.11 0.77 3.87
C THR A 261 -25.45 -0.51 3.09
N CYS A 262 -26.72 -0.62 2.71
CA CYS A 262 -27.26 -1.65 1.82
C CYS A 262 -27.19 -1.23 0.33
N PHE A 263 -26.37 -0.23 0.00
CA PHE A 263 -26.40 0.41 -1.31
C PHE A 263 -25.90 -0.52 -2.41
N ARG A 264 -26.68 -0.60 -3.49
CA ARG A 264 -26.37 -1.39 -4.70
C ARG A 264 -26.16 -0.52 -5.94
N SER A 265 -26.47 0.77 -5.82
CA SER A 265 -26.37 1.77 -6.88
C SER A 265 -26.23 3.15 -6.23
N PHE A 266 -26.28 4.21 -7.04
CA PHE A 266 -26.37 5.58 -6.57
C PHE A 266 -27.59 5.78 -5.67
N VAL A 267 -27.40 6.52 -4.59
CA VAL A 267 -28.48 6.88 -3.67
C VAL A 267 -28.61 8.37 -3.54
N GLN A 268 -29.84 8.82 -3.32
CA GLN A 268 -30.14 10.21 -3.06
C GLN A 268 -29.39 10.70 -1.82
N ALA A 269 -28.78 11.88 -1.88
CA ALA A 269 -27.94 12.46 -0.83
C ALA A 269 -28.76 13.06 0.33
N THR A 270 -29.75 12.31 0.82
CA THR A 270 -30.49 12.64 2.04
C THR A 270 -29.57 12.60 3.26
N LYS A 271 -29.89 13.35 4.31
CA LYS A 271 -29.13 13.33 5.58
C LYS A 271 -28.86 11.90 6.08
N ARG A 272 -29.88 11.04 6.06
CA ARG A 272 -29.76 9.63 6.47
C ARG A 272 -28.76 8.84 5.63
N ASN A 273 -28.75 9.04 4.32
CA ASN A 273 -27.82 8.33 3.44
C ASN A 273 -26.40 8.86 3.58
N LYS A 274 -26.23 10.18 3.73
CA LYS A 274 -24.94 10.81 4.01
C LYS A 274 -24.32 10.29 5.32
N ASP A 275 -25.09 10.26 6.40
CA ASP A 275 -24.61 9.78 7.71
C ASP A 275 -24.10 8.33 7.63
N ARG A 276 -24.77 7.47 6.86
CA ARG A 276 -24.33 6.08 6.63
C ARG A 276 -23.06 6.00 5.78
N LEU A 277 -22.95 6.81 4.74
CA LEU A 277 -21.73 6.91 3.93
C LEU A 277 -20.56 7.40 4.79
N PHE A 278 -20.77 8.39 5.67
CA PHE A 278 -19.73 8.92 6.55
C PHE A 278 -19.20 7.89 7.53
N ALA A 279 -20.08 7.08 8.13
CA ALA A 279 -19.65 5.97 8.98
C ALA A 279 -18.71 5.02 8.24
N GLN A 280 -19.06 4.61 7.01
CA GLN A 280 -18.24 3.71 6.21
C GLN A 280 -16.94 4.37 5.71
N ILE A 281 -16.98 5.65 5.33
CA ILE A 281 -15.78 6.40 4.92
C ILE A 281 -14.79 6.50 6.09
N ASN A 282 -15.28 6.71 7.31
CA ASN A 282 -14.41 6.77 8.49
C ASN A 282 -13.73 5.42 8.78
N ASP A 283 -14.43 4.32 8.53
CA ASP A 283 -13.91 2.96 8.71
C ASP A 283 -13.04 2.47 7.53
N LEU A 284 -12.91 3.26 6.46
CA LEU A 284 -12.05 2.92 5.32
C LEU A 284 -10.60 2.72 5.75
N SER A 285 -9.99 1.72 5.13
CA SER A 285 -8.58 1.40 5.30
C SER A 285 -7.97 1.13 3.93
N ALA A 286 -6.75 1.61 3.70
CA ALA A 286 -6.07 1.47 2.42
C ALA A 286 -5.34 0.14 2.28
N TYR A 287 -5.45 -0.53 1.12
CA TYR A 287 -4.87 -1.85 0.87
C TYR A 287 -4.63 -2.13 -0.63
N GLY A 288 -3.50 -2.78 -0.95
CA GLY A 288 -3.23 -3.40 -2.27
C GLY A 288 -2.71 -2.46 -3.36
N ILE A 289 -2.52 -2.93 -4.60
CA ILE A 289 -2.16 -2.09 -5.75
C ILE A 289 -3.40 -1.74 -6.56
N VAL A 290 -3.67 -0.46 -6.80
CA VAL A 290 -4.86 -0.03 -7.54
C VAL A 290 -4.58 0.01 -9.04
N ASN A 291 -5.50 -0.56 -9.83
CA ASN A 291 -5.47 -0.51 -11.29
C ASN A 291 -6.44 0.57 -11.80
N PHE A 292 -5.90 1.62 -12.42
CA PHE A 292 -6.70 2.76 -12.92
C PHE A 292 -7.70 2.34 -14.01
N TYR A 293 -7.34 1.36 -14.84
CA TYR A 293 -8.22 0.80 -15.88
C TYR A 293 -9.48 0.19 -15.27
N GLU A 294 -9.32 -0.71 -14.30
CA GLU A 294 -10.44 -1.36 -13.60
C GLU A 294 -11.28 -0.32 -12.86
N ALA A 295 -10.63 0.75 -12.38
CA ALA A 295 -11.33 1.77 -11.64
C ALA A 295 -12.35 2.53 -12.50
N ILE A 296 -11.90 2.90 -13.70
CA ILE A 296 -12.72 3.54 -14.72
C ILE A 296 -13.78 2.59 -15.27
N ASP A 297 -13.43 1.33 -15.54
CA ASP A 297 -14.38 0.36 -16.09
C ASP A 297 -15.59 0.14 -15.17
N PHE A 298 -15.32 -0.04 -13.87
CA PHE A 298 -16.36 -0.15 -12.85
C PHE A 298 -17.19 1.13 -12.77
N ALA A 299 -16.56 2.30 -12.82
CA ALA A 299 -17.26 3.58 -12.74
C ALA A 299 -18.26 3.78 -13.89
N TYR A 300 -17.84 3.53 -15.13
CA TYR A 300 -18.73 3.61 -16.28
C TYR A 300 -19.82 2.54 -16.24
N SER A 301 -19.51 1.32 -15.81
CA SER A 301 -20.51 0.25 -15.63
C SER A 301 -21.60 0.66 -14.63
N MET A 302 -21.23 1.28 -13.50
CA MET A 302 -22.17 1.80 -12.51
C MET A 302 -23.13 2.83 -13.11
N PHE A 303 -22.61 3.78 -13.90
CA PHE A 303 -23.44 4.77 -14.59
C PHE A 303 -24.35 4.13 -15.65
N GLU A 304 -23.83 3.17 -16.42
CA GLU A 304 -24.61 2.46 -17.43
C GLU A 304 -25.78 1.71 -16.80
N GLU A 305 -25.54 0.98 -15.71
CA GLU A 305 -26.58 0.28 -14.95
C GLU A 305 -27.60 1.26 -14.36
N PHE A 306 -27.14 2.39 -13.80
CA PHE A 306 -28.00 3.43 -13.25
C PHE A 306 -28.94 4.03 -14.31
N TYR A 307 -28.44 4.29 -15.52
CA TYR A 307 -29.26 4.82 -16.62
C TYR A 307 -30.22 3.80 -17.23
N LYS A 308 -30.00 2.50 -17.03
CA LYS A 308 -30.89 1.42 -17.49
C LYS A 308 -32.00 1.09 -16.48
N ALA A 309 -31.90 1.59 -15.24
CA ALA A 309 -32.88 1.32 -14.19
C ALA A 309 -34.26 1.97 -14.49
N PRO A 310 -35.37 1.46 -13.94
CA PRO A 310 -36.70 2.05 -14.17
C PRO A 310 -36.80 3.50 -13.68
N VAL A 311 -37.62 4.30 -14.39
CA VAL A 311 -37.64 5.77 -14.35
C VAL A 311 -37.85 6.41 -12.99
N ASN A 312 -38.43 5.68 -12.03
CA ASN A 312 -38.72 6.18 -10.69
C ASN A 312 -37.46 6.38 -9.81
N ASN A 313 -36.28 6.01 -10.32
CA ASN A 313 -34.98 6.14 -9.64
C ASN A 313 -33.94 6.94 -10.44
N HIS A 314 -34.32 7.57 -11.56
CA HIS A 314 -33.40 8.43 -12.29
C HIS A 314 -33.17 9.71 -11.49
N GLY A 315 -31.94 9.85 -11.00
CA GLY A 315 -31.41 11.16 -10.65
C GLY A 315 -31.34 12.06 -11.88
N ALA A 316 -30.77 13.25 -11.74
CA ALA A 316 -30.62 14.11 -12.90
C ALA A 316 -29.61 13.55 -13.90
N LEU A 317 -30.12 13.23 -15.08
CA LEU A 317 -29.38 12.87 -16.29
C LEU A 317 -28.56 14.04 -16.88
N CYS A 318 -28.43 15.15 -16.16
CA CYS A 318 -27.82 16.40 -16.63
C CYS A 318 -26.31 16.45 -16.33
N ASN A 319 -25.90 16.29 -15.06
CA ASN A 319 -24.50 16.36 -14.65
C ASN A 319 -24.06 15.06 -13.98
N SER A 320 -23.28 14.26 -14.70
CA SER A 320 -22.72 13.00 -14.20
C SER A 320 -21.20 13.10 -14.06
N MET A 321 -20.69 12.77 -12.88
CA MET A 321 -19.30 13.02 -12.51
C MET A 321 -18.67 11.79 -11.86
N ILE A 322 -17.46 11.45 -12.30
CA ILE A 322 -16.56 10.50 -11.63
C ILE A 322 -15.50 11.33 -10.93
N MET A 323 -15.34 11.16 -9.62
CA MET A 323 -14.34 11.86 -8.83
C MET A 323 -13.36 10.86 -8.23
N ILE A 324 -12.09 10.95 -8.61
CA ILE A 324 -11.05 9.99 -8.25
C ILE A 324 -10.07 10.64 -7.28
N PHE A 325 -9.87 10.02 -6.12
CA PHE A 325 -8.86 10.43 -5.16
C PHE A 325 -7.75 9.37 -5.10
N THR A 326 -6.51 9.80 -5.31
CA THR A 326 -5.33 8.93 -5.41
C THR A 326 -4.05 9.68 -4.99
N ASP A 327 -2.98 8.97 -4.66
CA ASP A 327 -1.65 9.54 -4.40
C ASP A 327 -0.77 9.63 -5.67
N GLY A 328 -1.34 9.52 -6.86
CA GLY A 328 -0.67 9.92 -8.11
C GLY A 328 -0.02 8.81 -8.95
N ASP A 329 0.19 7.59 -8.47
CA ASP A 329 0.87 6.54 -9.27
C ASP A 329 -0.13 5.75 -10.15
N VAL A 330 -0.48 6.31 -11.32
CA VAL A 330 -1.44 5.72 -12.29
C VAL A 330 -0.84 5.48 -13.68
N SER A 331 0.47 5.58 -13.84
CA SER A 331 1.14 5.59 -15.17
C SER A 331 1.05 4.26 -15.91
N ASP A 332 1.03 3.13 -15.20
CA ASP A 332 1.23 1.80 -15.77
C ASP A 332 0.08 1.34 -16.70
N SER A 333 -1.10 1.98 -16.66
CA SER A 333 -2.28 1.56 -17.43
C SER A 333 -2.93 2.70 -18.24
N MET A 334 -2.23 3.80 -18.48
CA MET A 334 -2.89 5.02 -18.98
C MET A 334 -3.36 4.91 -20.44
N ASP A 335 -2.57 4.31 -21.33
CA ASP A 335 -2.94 4.14 -22.75
C ASP A 335 -4.21 3.28 -22.90
N GLU A 336 -4.25 2.14 -22.23
CA GLU A 336 -5.41 1.24 -22.20
C GLU A 336 -6.63 1.93 -21.58
N THR A 337 -6.43 2.71 -20.51
CA THR A 337 -7.52 3.44 -19.85
C THR A 337 -8.10 4.52 -20.76
N ARG A 338 -7.26 5.25 -21.52
CA ARG A 338 -7.75 6.24 -22.50
C ARG A 338 -8.60 5.57 -23.57
N GLN A 339 -8.17 4.42 -24.08
CA GLN A 339 -8.95 3.66 -25.07
C GLN A 339 -10.27 3.15 -24.47
N LEU A 340 -10.24 2.66 -23.23
CA LEU A 340 -11.42 2.22 -22.50
C LEU A 340 -12.46 3.34 -22.35
N ILE A 341 -12.04 4.53 -21.94
CA ILE A 341 -12.92 5.70 -21.81
C ILE A 341 -13.59 6.02 -23.15
N ARG A 342 -12.84 6.02 -24.26
CA ARG A 342 -13.41 6.25 -25.60
C ARG A 342 -14.46 5.19 -25.96
N THR A 343 -14.16 3.92 -25.67
CA THR A 343 -15.10 2.81 -25.88
C THR A 343 -16.39 3.02 -25.10
N TRP A 344 -16.30 3.39 -23.82
CA TRP A 344 -17.47 3.67 -22.98
C TRP A 344 -18.30 4.85 -23.48
N ARG A 345 -17.65 5.95 -23.85
CA ARG A 345 -18.33 7.15 -24.38
C ARG A 345 -19.09 6.84 -25.67
N ASN A 346 -18.56 5.98 -26.52
CA ASN A 346 -19.21 5.57 -27.77
C ASN A 346 -20.45 4.68 -27.58
N ARG A 347 -20.68 4.12 -26.38
CA ARG A 347 -21.86 3.26 -26.11
C ARG A 347 -23.16 4.05 -25.96
N SER A 348 -23.10 5.29 -25.48
CA SER A 348 -24.30 6.07 -25.16
C SER A 348 -23.99 7.56 -25.02
N ALA A 349 -24.92 8.41 -25.48
CA ALA A 349 -24.85 9.86 -25.30
C ALA A 349 -24.86 10.30 -23.82
N LEU A 350 -25.43 9.49 -22.91
CA LEU A 350 -25.39 9.76 -21.47
C LEU A 350 -24.01 9.47 -20.89
N LEU A 351 -23.38 8.37 -21.32
CA LEU A 351 -22.02 8.01 -20.90
C LEU A 351 -20.97 8.97 -21.48
N ASP A 352 -21.19 9.48 -22.69
CA ASP A 352 -20.33 10.51 -23.26
C ASP A 352 -20.24 11.71 -22.31
N LYS A 353 -21.37 12.20 -21.80
CA LYS A 353 -21.49 13.40 -20.95
C LYS A 353 -20.82 13.31 -19.58
N ILE A 354 -20.37 12.13 -19.16
CA ILE A 354 -19.69 11.95 -17.88
C ILE A 354 -18.40 12.77 -17.85
N ARG A 355 -18.20 13.51 -16.76
CA ARG A 355 -16.99 14.31 -16.49
C ARG A 355 -16.11 13.59 -15.47
N ILE A 356 -14.79 13.59 -15.68
CA ILE A 356 -13.84 12.91 -14.77
C ILE A 356 -12.98 13.94 -14.05
N PHE A 357 -13.06 13.97 -12.73
CA PHE A 357 -12.28 14.81 -11.84
C PHE A 357 -11.24 13.95 -11.12
N THR A 358 -10.01 14.45 -11.03
CA THR A 358 -8.90 13.73 -10.41
C THR A 358 -8.26 14.59 -9.32
N TYR A 359 -8.06 13.99 -8.16
CA TYR A 359 -7.47 14.64 -6.98
C TYR A 359 -6.23 13.87 -6.56
N SER A 360 -5.08 14.55 -6.59
CA SER A 360 -3.83 14.04 -6.03
C SER A 360 -3.78 14.36 -4.55
N VAL A 361 -3.74 13.36 -3.68
CA VAL A 361 -3.87 13.56 -2.23
C VAL A 361 -2.60 13.20 -1.49
N GLY A 362 -2.21 14.11 -0.58
CA GLY A 362 -1.02 13.98 0.24
C GLY A 362 0.22 14.55 -0.44
N GLN A 363 1.32 14.60 0.32
CA GLN A 363 2.61 14.99 -0.21
C GLN A 363 3.30 13.74 -0.78
N HIS A 364 3.35 13.65 -2.11
CA HIS A 364 4.02 12.57 -2.83
C HIS A 364 4.80 13.13 -4.02
N GLN A 365 5.71 12.33 -4.56
CA GLN A 365 6.45 12.65 -5.79
C GLN A 365 6.04 11.79 -6.98
N ASN A 366 4.87 11.14 -6.89
CA ASN A 366 4.31 10.44 -8.02
C ASN A 366 3.92 11.45 -9.13
N PRO A 367 4.10 11.09 -10.42
CA PRO A 367 3.77 11.98 -11.53
C PRO A 367 2.27 12.29 -11.52
N THR A 368 1.91 13.57 -11.48
CA THR A 368 0.51 14.01 -11.50
C THR A 368 0.01 14.31 -12.92
N GLU A 369 0.91 14.40 -13.89
CA GLU A 369 0.61 14.66 -15.29
C GLU A 369 -0.42 13.68 -15.88
N PRO A 370 -0.36 12.36 -15.60
CA PRO A 370 -1.37 11.44 -16.11
C PRO A 370 -2.77 11.72 -15.55
N LEU A 371 -2.88 12.14 -14.27
CA LEU A 371 -4.17 12.50 -13.66
C LEU A 371 -4.73 13.79 -14.24
N LEU A 372 -3.86 14.79 -14.43
CA LEU A 372 -4.20 16.04 -15.09
C LEU A 372 -4.72 15.76 -16.51
N GLU A 373 -4.02 14.93 -17.27
CA GLU A 373 -4.40 14.59 -18.64
C GLU A 373 -5.77 13.92 -18.71
N VAL A 374 -6.07 13.00 -17.79
CA VAL A 374 -7.38 12.34 -17.73
C VAL A 374 -8.48 13.34 -17.40
N ALA A 375 -8.28 14.25 -16.45
CA ALA A 375 -9.27 15.26 -16.13
C ALA A 375 -9.52 16.23 -17.31
N CYS A 376 -8.44 16.74 -17.91
CA CYS A 376 -8.51 17.65 -19.06
C CYS A 376 -9.21 17.00 -20.25
N SER A 377 -8.90 15.73 -20.56
CA SER A 377 -9.49 15.00 -21.68
C SER A 377 -10.97 14.68 -21.50
N ASN A 378 -11.48 14.77 -20.27
CA ASN A 378 -12.83 14.35 -19.90
C ASN A 378 -13.64 15.47 -19.24
N ARG A 379 -13.42 16.72 -19.65
CA ARG A 379 -14.23 17.89 -19.23
C ARG A 379 -14.35 18.05 -17.70
N GLY A 380 -13.34 17.59 -16.97
CA GLY A 380 -13.30 17.72 -15.52
C GLY A 380 -12.24 18.71 -15.06
N TYR A 381 -11.78 18.49 -13.83
CA TYR A 381 -10.81 19.35 -13.16
C TYR A 381 -9.83 18.50 -12.36
N PHE A 382 -8.59 18.99 -12.27
CA PHE A 382 -7.52 18.37 -11.50
C PHE A 382 -7.10 19.31 -10.37
N ALA A 383 -6.90 18.76 -9.17
CA ALA A 383 -6.36 19.49 -8.04
C ALA A 383 -5.46 18.62 -7.15
N GLU A 384 -4.54 19.28 -6.46
CA GLU A 384 -3.70 18.67 -5.44
C GLU A 384 -4.19 19.06 -4.05
N ILE A 385 -4.30 18.07 -3.16
CA ILE A 385 -4.70 18.22 -1.76
C ILE A 385 -3.50 17.85 -0.89
N PRO A 386 -2.53 18.77 -0.67
CA PRO A 386 -1.30 18.47 0.05
C PRO A 386 -1.50 18.39 1.57
N ALA A 387 -2.53 19.05 2.11
CA ALA A 387 -2.76 19.19 3.54
C ALA A 387 -4.24 19.51 3.86
N MET A 388 -4.61 19.41 5.14
CA MET A 388 -6.01 19.53 5.60
C MET A 388 -6.60 20.91 5.26
N GLY A 389 -5.80 21.97 5.35
CA GLY A 389 -6.24 23.34 5.03
C GLY A 389 -6.55 23.58 3.55
N ALA A 390 -6.10 22.70 2.65
CA ALA A 390 -6.41 22.76 1.22
C ALA A 390 -7.70 22.01 0.86
N VAL A 391 -8.23 21.17 1.76
CA VAL A 391 -9.39 20.32 1.45
C VAL A 391 -10.61 21.16 1.07
N THR A 392 -10.97 22.13 1.91
CA THR A 392 -12.16 22.96 1.71
C THR A 392 -12.07 23.75 0.39
N SER A 393 -10.94 24.41 0.13
CA SER A 393 -10.78 25.25 -1.06
C SER A 393 -10.75 24.46 -2.37
N GLN A 394 -10.17 23.25 -2.37
CA GLN A 394 -10.03 22.45 -3.59
C GLN A 394 -11.27 21.62 -3.92
N VAL A 395 -12.04 21.21 -2.90
CA VAL A 395 -13.28 20.46 -3.07
C VAL A 395 -14.46 21.37 -3.41
N GLU A 396 -14.48 22.61 -2.89
CA GLU A 396 -15.54 23.59 -3.14
C GLU A 396 -15.51 24.18 -4.56
N VAL A 397 -14.49 23.95 -5.38
CA VAL A 397 -14.46 24.38 -6.80
C VAL A 397 -15.64 23.75 -7.59
N ILE A 398 -16.15 22.60 -7.16
CA ILE A 398 -17.32 21.95 -7.79
C ILE A 398 -18.63 22.68 -7.43
N ASN A 399 -18.64 23.56 -6.42
CA ASN A 399 -19.81 24.34 -6.05
C ASN A 399 -20.14 25.50 -7.00
N LEU A 400 -19.33 25.74 -8.05
CA LEU A 400 -19.54 26.82 -9.02
C LEU A 400 -20.83 26.71 -9.86
N ASN A 401 -21.68 25.70 -9.64
CA ASN A 401 -23.07 25.64 -10.13
C ASN A 401 -23.95 24.85 -9.14
N ALA A 402 -24.24 25.42 -7.96
CA ALA A 402 -25.04 24.78 -6.91
C ALA A 402 -26.50 24.47 -7.34
N ASP A 403 -27.00 25.08 -8.42
CA ASP A 403 -28.38 24.92 -8.88
C ASP A 403 -28.62 23.76 -9.85
N ALA A 404 -27.58 23.01 -10.22
CA ALA A 404 -27.69 21.92 -11.18
C ALA A 404 -27.55 20.56 -10.50
N LEU A 405 -28.62 19.75 -10.56
CA LEU A 405 -28.70 18.40 -10.03
C LEU A 405 -27.54 17.49 -10.52
N ARG A 406 -26.96 16.71 -9.61
CA ARG A 406 -25.70 15.96 -9.82
C ARG A 406 -25.88 14.48 -9.53
N THR A 407 -25.25 13.65 -10.36
CA THR A 407 -25.03 12.22 -10.08
C THR A 407 -23.51 12.01 -9.98
N ILE A 408 -23.01 11.68 -8.78
CA ILE A 408 -21.58 11.61 -8.50
C ILE A 408 -21.17 10.22 -8.05
N LEU A 409 -20.20 9.63 -8.74
CA LEU A 409 -19.48 8.47 -8.24
C LEU A 409 -18.15 8.94 -7.66
N ILE A 410 -17.93 8.67 -6.39
CA ILE A 410 -16.68 8.97 -5.70
C ILE A 410 -15.88 7.68 -5.60
N ALA A 411 -14.66 7.74 -6.12
CA ALA A 411 -13.76 6.61 -6.25
C ALA A 411 -12.53 6.77 -5.36
N PHE A 412 -12.37 5.86 -4.40
CA PHE A 412 -11.20 5.77 -3.53
C PHE A 412 -10.18 4.79 -4.09
N MET A 413 -9.07 5.31 -4.61
CA MET A 413 -7.93 4.50 -5.04
C MET A 413 -6.89 4.42 -3.93
N CYS A 414 -7.14 3.59 -2.94
CA CYS A 414 -6.26 3.48 -1.77
C CYS A 414 -5.25 2.34 -1.93
N ALA A 415 -4.07 2.63 -2.46
CA ALA A 415 -3.01 1.64 -2.65
C ALA A 415 -2.10 1.47 -1.42
N LEU A 416 -1.79 0.23 -1.04
CA LEU A 416 -0.71 -0.21 -0.14
C LEU A 416 0.22 -1.11 -0.96
N ARG A 417 1.38 -0.59 -1.36
CA ARG A 417 2.24 -1.27 -2.34
C ARG A 417 3.19 -2.27 -1.68
N LEU A 418 2.78 -3.50 -1.42
CA LEU A 418 3.77 -4.59 -1.27
C LEU A 418 4.26 -4.96 -2.68
N ARG A 419 5.29 -4.30 -3.21
CA ARG A 419 6.00 -4.85 -4.39
C ARG A 419 6.72 -6.12 -3.91
N HIS A 420 6.20 -7.27 -4.32
CA HIS A 420 6.90 -8.55 -4.20
C HIS A 420 8.27 -8.46 -4.88
N PHE A 421 9.26 -8.99 -4.15
CA PHE A 421 10.65 -9.34 -4.45
C PHE A 421 11.21 -9.08 -5.86
#